data_AF-A9A957-F1
#
_entry.id   AF-A9A957-F1
#
_cell.length_a   1.000
_cell.length_b   1.000
_cell.length_c   1.000
_cell.angle_alpha   90.00
_cell.angle_beta   90.00
_cell.angle_gamma   90.00
#
_symmetry.space_group_name_H-M   'P 1'
#
loop_
_entity.id
_entity.type
_entity.pdbx_description
1 polymer ?
#
loop_
_entity_poly.entity_id
_entity_poly.type
_entity_poly.pdbx_seq_one_letter_code
_entity_poly.pdbx_strand_id
1 'polypeptide(L)'
;MFFERYIKDPLQFAWSDPKKIFVGGVFQLISIGGIVLGLAIMFASVISAIGVPEFGSLPQLTLFSGLVGIFLGVIIAMIGVVFTAFIYGYYMRVIENTLGGSFELPEWEDFKVLLNKGAYFFLGIFILQLIFGIISIIVTAPFVILLMLNDGYSNLLIFNIFMNLVSFVLSVIEALYITLAAINFVDKKEFMGFFDLKEVVSKISIEYVLVIVAVTLVSILVVIPVVILLLIPVLIGIFTQRIFLMIAIAIIVLAMPFLQMFLTVFGYRSYSNYYVSKKESILEEKTDFENNE
;
A
#
# COMPACT_ATOMS: atom_id res chain seq x y z
N MET A 1 -3.67 -5.90 27.87
CA MET A 1 -3.70 -6.83 26.72
C MET A 1 -3.58 -6.13 25.38
N PHE A 2 -4.33 -5.03 25.12
CA PHE A 2 -4.31 -4.33 23.82
C PHE A 2 -2.90 -4.05 23.26
N PHE A 3 -2.05 -3.36 24.05
CA PHE A 3 -0.69 -3.01 23.61
C PHE A 3 0.18 -4.24 23.32
N GLU A 4 0.11 -5.26 24.17
CA GLU A 4 0.85 -6.52 23.98
C GLU A 4 0.44 -7.18 22.66
N ARG A 5 -0.86 -7.44 22.50
CA ARG A 5 -1.42 -8.20 21.36
C ARG A 5 -1.31 -7.47 20.03
N TYR A 6 -1.47 -6.15 20.00
CA TYR A 6 -1.60 -5.40 18.74
C TYR A 6 -0.37 -4.55 18.40
N ILE A 7 0.53 -4.27 19.35
CA ILE A 7 1.71 -3.44 19.12
C ILE A 7 3.00 -4.22 19.39
N LYS A 8 3.21 -4.70 20.61
CA LYS A 8 4.48 -5.31 21.03
C LYS A 8 4.73 -6.64 20.32
N ASP A 9 3.77 -7.57 20.37
CA ASP A 9 3.95 -8.89 19.74
C ASP A 9 4.09 -8.76 18.21
N PRO A 10 3.29 -7.93 17.51
CA PRO A 10 3.48 -7.71 16.08
C PRO A 10 4.81 -7.05 15.71
N LEU A 11 5.34 -6.13 16.52
CA LEU A 11 6.67 -5.56 16.32
C LEU A 11 7.78 -6.61 16.51
N GLN A 12 7.68 -7.41 17.57
CA GLN A 12 8.63 -8.50 17.81
C GLN A 12 8.57 -9.54 16.69
N PHE A 13 7.37 -9.86 16.20
CA PHE A 13 7.17 -10.73 15.04
C PHE A 13 7.85 -10.17 13.79
N ALA A 14 7.62 -8.89 13.46
CA ALA A 14 8.25 -8.26 12.30
C ALA A 14 9.78 -8.17 12.42
N TRP A 15 10.31 -8.07 13.65
CA TRP A 15 11.75 -8.03 13.91
C TRP A 15 12.41 -9.40 14.15
N SER A 16 11.61 -10.47 14.23
CA SER A 16 12.09 -11.81 14.62
C SER A 16 13.16 -12.37 13.68
N ASP A 17 13.07 -12.04 12.38
CA ASP A 17 14.05 -12.43 11.37
C ASP A 17 14.31 -11.26 10.39
N PRO A 18 15.31 -10.40 10.70
CA PRO A 18 15.65 -9.27 9.86
C PRO A 18 16.11 -9.67 8.46
N LYS A 19 16.62 -10.89 8.25
CA LYS A 19 17.05 -11.37 6.94
C LYS A 19 15.85 -11.53 6.01
N LYS A 20 14.73 -12.06 6.52
CA LYS A 20 13.47 -12.17 5.75
C LYS A 20 12.90 -10.81 5.38
N ILE A 21 12.95 -9.85 6.30
CA ILE A 21 12.52 -8.47 6.03
C ILE A 21 13.44 -7.81 5.00
N PHE A 22 14.75 -8.03 5.09
CA PHE A 22 15.72 -7.49 4.14
C PHE A 22 15.47 -8.02 2.72
N VAL A 23 15.27 -9.33 2.56
CA VAL A 23 14.93 -9.94 1.27
C VAL A 23 13.63 -9.34 0.70
N GLY A 24 12.61 -9.17 1.54
CA GLY A 24 11.37 -8.48 1.15
C GLY A 24 11.60 -7.03 0.72
N GLY A 25 12.46 -6.29 1.42
CA GLY A 25 12.84 -4.93 1.06
C GLY A 25 13.54 -4.84 -0.30
N VAL A 26 14.40 -5.82 -0.64
CA VAL A 26 15.00 -5.92 -1.98
C VAL A 26 13.94 -6.15 -3.06
N PHE A 27 13.00 -7.06 -2.81
CA PHE A 27 11.89 -7.27 -3.76
C PHE A 27 11.00 -6.05 -3.90
N GLN A 28 10.71 -5.35 -2.80
CA GLN A 28 9.94 -4.10 -2.78
C GLN A 28 10.66 -3.01 -3.58
N LEU A 29 12.00 -2.93 -3.48
CA LEU A 29 12.82 -2.01 -4.28
C LEU A 29 12.73 -2.33 -5.77
N ILE A 30 12.83 -3.61 -6.15
CA ILE A 30 12.70 -4.03 -7.56
C ILE A 30 11.29 -3.75 -8.08
N SER A 31 10.26 -3.99 -7.26
CA SER A 31 8.86 -3.70 -7.57
C SER A 31 8.63 -2.21 -7.85
N ILE A 32 8.90 -1.35 -6.86
CA ILE A 32 8.68 0.10 -6.98
C ILE A 32 9.60 0.68 -8.06
N GLY A 33 10.87 0.30 -8.05
CA GLY A 33 11.85 0.75 -9.04
C GLY A 33 11.46 0.39 -10.46
N GLY A 34 11.02 -0.86 -10.69
CA GLY A 34 10.54 -1.32 -11.99
C GLY A 34 9.30 -0.55 -12.46
N ILE A 35 8.30 -0.35 -11.59
CA ILE A 35 7.10 0.41 -11.94
C ILE A 35 7.44 1.86 -12.26
N VAL A 36 8.17 2.55 -11.37
CA VAL A 36 8.50 3.98 -11.53
C VAL A 36 9.40 4.20 -12.75
N LEU A 37 10.45 3.39 -12.92
CA LEU A 37 11.36 3.51 -14.06
C LEU A 37 10.65 3.18 -15.38
N GLY A 38 9.83 2.12 -15.40
CA GLY A 38 9.06 1.75 -16.58
C GLY A 38 8.11 2.85 -17.01
N LEU A 39 7.34 3.42 -16.06
CA LEU A 39 6.46 4.56 -16.32
C LEU A 39 7.24 5.80 -16.78
N ALA A 40 8.37 6.12 -16.15
CA ALA A 40 9.20 7.27 -16.54
C ALA A 40 9.69 7.14 -17.99
N ILE A 41 10.13 5.94 -18.39
CA ILE A 41 10.55 5.65 -19.76
C ILE A 41 9.35 5.79 -20.72
N MET A 42 8.18 5.27 -20.36
CA MET A 42 6.97 5.43 -21.18
C MET A 42 6.62 6.90 -21.37
N PHE A 43 6.59 7.70 -20.30
CA PHE A 43 6.29 9.13 -20.37
C PHE A 43 7.31 9.89 -21.20
N ALA A 44 8.61 9.67 -21.01
CA ALA A 44 9.66 10.30 -21.81
C ALA A 44 9.54 9.95 -23.31
N SER A 45 9.13 8.71 -23.60
CA SER A 45 8.94 8.22 -24.96
C SER A 45 7.68 8.79 -25.63
N VAL A 46 6.60 9.00 -24.86
CA VAL A 46 5.41 9.70 -25.35
C VAL A 46 5.72 11.17 -25.63
N ILE A 47 6.41 11.87 -24.72
CA ILE A 47 6.78 13.29 -24.89
C ILE A 47 7.64 13.49 -26.14
N SER A 48 8.60 12.60 -26.39
CA SER A 48 9.43 12.66 -27.60
C SER A 48 8.63 12.32 -28.88
N ALA A 49 7.64 11.42 -28.80
CA ALA A 49 6.80 11.05 -29.94
C ALA A 49 5.77 12.13 -30.33
N ILE A 50 5.23 12.89 -29.36
CA ILE A 50 4.27 13.98 -29.62
C ILE A 50 4.94 15.29 -30.08
N GLY A 51 6.27 15.32 -30.18
CA GLY A 51 7.02 16.40 -30.82
C GLY A 51 6.94 17.71 -30.06
N VAL A 52 7.69 17.86 -28.96
CA VAL A 52 8.12 19.18 -28.53
C VAL A 52 9.12 19.67 -29.60
N PRO A 53 8.84 20.77 -30.32
CA PRO A 53 9.48 21.11 -31.60
C PRO A 53 10.94 21.56 -31.52
N GLU A 54 11.59 21.48 -30.35
CA GLU A 54 12.94 22.01 -30.14
C GLU A 54 14.06 21.13 -30.71
N PHE A 55 13.78 19.86 -31.07
CA PHE A 55 14.78 18.94 -31.61
C PHE A 55 14.40 18.46 -33.01
N GLY A 56 14.77 19.26 -34.02
CA GLY A 56 14.52 19.02 -35.45
C GLY A 56 15.01 17.67 -35.98
N SER A 57 14.24 16.62 -35.73
CA SER A 57 14.54 15.24 -36.09
C SER A 57 13.47 14.69 -37.05
N LEU A 58 13.89 13.78 -37.92
CA LEU A 58 13.06 13.15 -38.96
C LEU A 58 11.81 12.51 -38.32
N PRO A 59 10.58 12.89 -38.73
CA PRO A 59 9.32 12.47 -38.07
C PRO A 59 9.12 10.95 -37.94
N GLN A 60 9.69 10.16 -38.86
CA GLN A 60 9.56 8.70 -38.84
C GLN A 60 10.51 8.04 -37.82
N LEU A 61 11.68 8.63 -37.59
CA LEU A 61 12.69 8.09 -36.67
C LEU A 61 12.30 8.36 -35.21
N THR A 62 11.71 9.53 -34.93
CA THR A 62 11.18 9.91 -33.61
C THR A 62 9.99 9.05 -33.19
N LEU A 63 9.08 8.76 -34.12
CA LEU A 63 7.95 7.86 -33.87
C LEU A 63 8.43 6.43 -33.57
N PHE A 64 9.41 5.92 -34.33
CA PHE A 64 9.95 4.57 -34.09
C PHE A 64 10.67 4.47 -32.74
N SER A 65 11.53 5.45 -32.39
CA SER A 65 12.18 5.48 -31.07
C SER A 65 11.18 5.63 -29.93
N GLY A 66 10.11 6.41 -30.12
CA GLY A 66 9.04 6.57 -29.14
C GLY A 66 8.29 5.26 -28.87
N LEU A 67 7.91 4.52 -29.92
CA LEU A 67 7.24 3.23 -29.77
C LEU A 67 8.12 2.17 -29.08
N VAL A 68 9.41 2.11 -29.44
CA VAL A 68 10.38 1.21 -28.80
C VAL A 68 10.51 1.56 -27.31
N GLY A 69 10.61 2.84 -26.97
CA GLY A 69 10.69 3.30 -25.59
C GLY A 69 9.42 2.98 -24.78
N ILE A 70 8.22 3.17 -25.36
CA ILE A 70 6.96 2.76 -24.71
C ILE A 70 6.97 1.25 -24.43
N PHE A 71 7.32 0.43 -25.41
CA PHE A 71 7.34 -1.02 -25.25
C PHE A 71 8.33 -1.47 -24.17
N LEU A 72 9.54 -0.90 -24.16
CA LEU A 72 10.55 -1.18 -23.14
C LEU A 72 10.09 -0.73 -21.75
N GLY A 73 9.46 0.45 -21.65
CA GLY A 73 8.89 0.93 -20.40
C GLY A 73 7.78 0.03 -19.85
N VAL A 74 6.90 -0.50 -20.73
CA VAL A 74 5.88 -1.49 -20.35
C VAL A 74 6.53 -2.76 -19.81
N ILE A 75 7.55 -3.30 -20.47
CA ILE A 75 8.26 -4.51 -19.99
C ILE A 75 8.85 -4.28 -18.59
N ILE A 76 9.53 -3.16 -18.38
CA ILE A 76 10.15 -2.84 -17.08
C ILE A 76 9.09 -2.65 -15.99
N ALA A 77 7.99 -1.97 -16.31
CA ALA A 77 6.87 -1.82 -15.38
C ALA A 77 6.23 -3.18 -15.04
N MET A 78 6.08 -4.07 -16.02
CA MET A 78 5.54 -5.42 -15.81
C MET A 78 6.42 -6.27 -14.90
N ILE A 79 7.76 -6.15 -15.00
CA ILE A 79 8.66 -6.78 -14.03
C ILE A 79 8.33 -6.28 -12.62
N GLY A 80 8.18 -4.97 -12.46
CA GLY A 80 7.81 -4.38 -11.17
C GLY A 80 6.48 -4.92 -10.62
N VAL A 81 5.46 -5.04 -11.47
CA VAL A 81 4.15 -5.62 -11.12
C VAL A 81 4.25 -7.08 -10.70
N VAL A 82 5.08 -7.89 -11.37
CA VAL A 82 5.31 -9.30 -11.00
C VAL A 82 5.94 -9.41 -9.61
N PHE A 83 6.92 -8.55 -9.30
CA PHE A 83 7.49 -8.50 -7.94
C PHE A 83 6.47 -8.01 -6.90
N THR A 84 5.59 -7.07 -7.25
CA THR A 84 4.47 -6.67 -6.37
C THR A 84 3.60 -7.88 -6.04
N ALA A 85 3.15 -8.62 -7.05
CA ALA A 85 2.34 -9.82 -6.84
C ALA A 85 3.07 -10.83 -5.94
N PHE A 86 4.36 -11.06 -6.17
CA PHE A 86 5.17 -11.95 -5.35
C PHE A 86 5.22 -11.55 -3.86
N ILE A 87 5.42 -10.26 -3.57
CA ILE A 87 5.42 -9.71 -2.19
C ILE A 87 4.04 -9.82 -1.55
N TYR A 88 2.97 -9.58 -2.31
CA TYR A 88 1.60 -9.76 -1.85
C TYR A 88 1.31 -11.22 -1.44
N GLY A 89 1.94 -12.19 -2.10
CA GLY A 89 1.90 -13.60 -1.69
C GLY A 89 2.56 -13.85 -0.34
N TYR A 90 3.64 -13.13 -0.04
CA TYR A 90 4.28 -13.17 1.27
C TYR A 90 3.38 -12.57 2.35
N TYR A 91 2.76 -11.42 2.09
CA TYR A 91 1.79 -10.81 3.02
C TYR A 91 0.60 -11.74 3.29
N MET A 92 0.12 -12.45 2.26
CA MET A 92 -0.90 -13.48 2.44
C MET A 92 -0.43 -14.57 3.41
N ARG A 93 0.80 -15.08 3.28
CA ARG A 93 1.36 -16.05 4.24
C ARG A 93 1.50 -15.48 5.66
N VAL A 94 1.82 -14.19 5.81
CA VAL A 94 1.85 -13.53 7.14
C VAL A 94 0.46 -13.59 7.78
N ILE A 95 -0.59 -13.29 7.01
CA ILE A 95 -1.97 -13.39 7.47
C ILE A 95 -2.33 -14.84 7.81
N GLU A 96 -2.03 -15.79 6.92
CA GLU A 96 -2.28 -17.24 7.13
C GLU A 96 -1.62 -17.76 8.41
N ASN A 97 -0.33 -17.44 8.61
CA ASN A 97 0.41 -17.81 9.83
C ASN A 97 -0.23 -17.20 11.07
N THR A 98 -0.73 -15.97 10.98
CA THR A 98 -1.39 -15.30 12.11
C THR A 98 -2.73 -15.93 12.44
N LEU A 99 -3.56 -16.19 11.44
CA LEU A 99 -4.84 -16.90 11.62
C LEU A 99 -4.64 -18.32 12.17
N GLY A 100 -3.53 -18.98 11.81
CA GLY A 100 -3.14 -20.29 12.33
C GLY A 100 -2.40 -20.27 13.68
N GLY A 101 -2.18 -19.09 14.29
CA GLY A 101 -1.51 -18.97 15.59
C GLY A 101 0.01 -19.15 15.58
N SER A 102 0.66 -19.18 14.41
CA SER A 102 2.12 -19.23 14.30
C SER A 102 2.77 -17.89 14.63
N PHE A 103 3.93 -17.91 15.29
CA PHE A 103 4.75 -16.73 15.62
C PHE A 103 5.99 -16.61 14.75
N GLU A 104 6.09 -17.39 13.68
CA GLU A 104 7.24 -17.37 12.77
C GLU A 104 6.93 -16.63 11.46
N LEU A 105 7.90 -15.84 10.99
CA LEU A 105 7.82 -15.19 9.69
C LEU A 105 7.85 -16.23 8.57
N PRO A 106 7.01 -16.11 7.53
CA PRO A 106 7.02 -17.03 6.40
C PRO A 106 8.38 -17.11 5.69
N GLU A 107 8.67 -18.25 5.08
CA GLU A 107 9.82 -18.36 4.18
C GLU A 107 9.53 -17.76 2.80
N TRP A 108 10.58 -17.26 2.15
CA TRP A 108 10.56 -16.80 0.74
C TRP A 108 10.63 -17.95 -0.29
N GLU A 109 10.49 -19.19 0.18
CA GLU A 109 10.51 -20.40 -0.62
C GLU A 109 9.21 -20.60 -1.41
N ASP A 110 9.27 -21.47 -2.43
CA ASP A 110 8.19 -21.76 -3.37
C ASP A 110 7.69 -20.54 -4.15
N PHE A 111 8.57 -20.02 -5.01
CA PHE A 111 8.30 -18.82 -5.80
C PHE A 111 6.96 -18.86 -6.55
N LYS A 112 6.65 -20.02 -7.14
CA LYS A 112 5.40 -20.26 -7.87
C LYS A 112 4.16 -20.12 -6.98
N VAL A 113 4.22 -20.62 -5.73
CA VAL A 113 3.09 -20.57 -4.80
C VAL A 113 2.85 -19.14 -4.34
N LEU A 114 3.93 -18.45 -3.95
CA LEU A 114 3.88 -17.04 -3.56
C LEU A 114 3.35 -16.17 -4.70
N LEU A 115 3.86 -16.33 -5.92
CA LEU A 115 3.39 -15.56 -7.06
C LEU A 115 1.91 -15.83 -7.37
N ASN A 116 1.46 -17.09 -7.33
CA ASN A 116 0.07 -17.42 -7.63
C ASN A 116 -0.90 -16.83 -6.57
N LYS A 117 -0.65 -17.15 -5.29
CA LYS A 117 -1.44 -16.60 -4.17
C LYS A 117 -1.41 -15.07 -4.17
N GLY A 118 -0.23 -14.52 -4.38
CA GLY A 118 0.00 -13.10 -4.41
C GLY A 118 -0.64 -12.37 -5.58
N ALA A 119 -0.72 -12.98 -6.76
CA ALA A 119 -1.45 -12.42 -7.89
C ALA A 119 -2.96 -12.32 -7.60
N TYR A 120 -3.57 -13.33 -6.99
CA TYR A 120 -4.97 -13.26 -6.55
C TYR A 120 -5.19 -12.20 -5.48
N PHE A 121 -4.30 -12.15 -4.48
CA PHE A 121 -4.37 -11.16 -3.40
C PHE A 121 -4.20 -9.72 -3.94
N PHE A 122 -3.20 -9.51 -4.79
CA PHE A 122 -2.95 -8.24 -5.46
C PHE A 122 -4.13 -7.80 -6.34
N LEU A 123 -4.69 -8.71 -7.15
CA LEU A 123 -5.82 -8.42 -8.01
C LEU A 123 -7.08 -8.07 -7.21
N GLY A 124 -7.33 -8.75 -6.08
CA GLY A 124 -8.43 -8.41 -5.18
C GLY A 124 -8.30 -7.02 -4.56
N ILE A 125 -7.13 -6.69 -4.03
CA ILE A 125 -6.84 -5.35 -3.49
C ILE A 125 -6.93 -4.28 -4.58
N PHE A 126 -6.42 -4.56 -5.79
CA PHE A 126 -6.50 -3.65 -6.93
C PHE A 126 -7.96 -3.36 -7.31
N ILE A 127 -8.81 -4.39 -7.41
CA ILE A 127 -10.25 -4.19 -7.70
C ILE A 127 -10.93 -3.39 -6.59
N LEU A 128 -10.63 -3.65 -5.32
CA LEU A 128 -11.18 -2.87 -4.21
C LEU A 128 -10.77 -1.39 -4.31
N GLN A 129 -9.50 -1.10 -4.58
CA GLN A 129 -9.04 0.28 -4.78
C GLN A 129 -9.74 0.95 -5.97
N LEU A 130 -9.99 0.24 -7.07
CA LEU A 130 -10.77 0.78 -8.18
C LEU A 130 -12.21 1.11 -7.76
N ILE A 131 -12.86 0.23 -6.99
CA ILE A 131 -14.23 0.46 -6.51
C ILE A 131 -14.28 1.70 -5.60
N PHE A 132 -13.39 1.81 -4.60
CA PHE A 132 -13.33 2.97 -3.73
C PHE A 132 -12.95 4.25 -4.47
N GLY A 133 -12.05 4.16 -5.46
CA GLY A 133 -11.70 5.27 -6.34
C GLY A 133 -12.91 5.77 -7.16
N ILE A 134 -13.71 4.87 -7.71
CA ILE A 134 -14.95 5.22 -8.42
C ILE A 134 -15.95 5.87 -7.47
N ILE A 135 -16.15 5.32 -6.28
CA ILE A 135 -17.02 5.92 -5.25
C ILE A 135 -16.54 7.34 -4.91
N SER A 136 -15.23 7.51 -4.72
CA SER A 136 -14.64 8.82 -4.43
C SER A 136 -14.89 9.83 -5.53
N ILE A 137 -14.73 9.43 -6.80
CA ILE A 137 -15.05 10.28 -7.96
C ILE A 137 -16.54 10.64 -7.98
N ILE A 138 -17.44 9.68 -7.78
CA ILE A 138 -18.89 9.91 -7.79
C ILE A 138 -19.30 10.90 -6.70
N VAL A 139 -18.74 10.76 -5.50
CA VAL A 139 -19.03 11.64 -4.37
C VAL A 139 -18.44 13.04 -4.57
N THR A 140 -17.23 13.16 -5.14
CA THR A 140 -16.52 14.44 -5.25
C THR A 140 -16.87 15.24 -6.52
N ALA A 141 -17.21 14.57 -7.63
CA ALA A 141 -17.44 15.21 -8.93
C ALA A 141 -18.52 16.30 -8.94
N PRO A 142 -19.71 16.14 -8.30
CA PRO A 142 -20.74 17.18 -8.32
C PRO A 142 -20.26 18.50 -7.71
N PHE A 143 -19.44 18.41 -6.66
CA PHE A 143 -18.87 19.58 -6.00
C PHE A 143 -17.84 20.28 -6.89
N VAL A 144 -16.97 19.52 -7.55
CA VAL A 144 -15.98 20.08 -8.49
C VAL A 144 -16.67 20.77 -9.67
N ILE A 145 -17.74 20.17 -10.21
CA ILE A 145 -18.54 20.78 -11.29
C ILE A 145 -19.18 22.08 -10.80
N LEU A 146 -19.75 22.10 -9.59
CA LEU A 146 -20.33 23.31 -9.00
C LEU A 146 -19.29 24.43 -8.84
N LEU A 147 -18.05 24.10 -8.45
CA LEU A 147 -16.96 25.07 -8.36
C LEU A 147 -16.63 25.66 -9.75
N MET A 148 -16.56 24.82 -10.78
CA MET A 148 -16.27 25.28 -12.15
C MET A 148 -17.36 26.18 -12.74
N LEU A 149 -18.60 26.03 -12.29
CA LEU A 149 -19.74 26.83 -12.76
C LEU A 149 -19.93 28.15 -11.97
N ASN A 150 -19.22 28.35 -10.86
CA ASN A 150 -19.37 29.53 -10.00
C ASN A 150 -18.11 30.40 -10.07
N ASP A 151 -18.18 31.51 -10.81
CA ASP A 151 -17.07 32.48 -11.01
C ASP A 151 -16.65 33.22 -9.73
N GLY A 152 -17.36 33.01 -8.61
CA GLY A 152 -17.07 33.61 -7.31
C GLY A 152 -15.89 32.96 -6.58
N TYR A 153 -14.67 33.43 -6.85
CA TYR A 153 -13.44 33.03 -6.13
C TYR A 153 -13.46 33.26 -4.61
N SER A 154 -14.44 33.99 -4.07
CA SER A 154 -14.50 34.37 -2.65
C SER A 154 -14.70 33.20 -1.68
N ASN A 155 -15.17 32.03 -2.16
CA ASN A 155 -15.40 30.86 -1.32
C ASN A 155 -14.48 29.65 -1.60
N LEU A 156 -13.43 29.83 -2.40
CA LEU A 156 -12.55 28.74 -2.84
C LEU A 156 -11.84 28.04 -1.67
N LEU A 157 -11.45 28.79 -0.63
CA LEU A 157 -10.81 28.22 0.55
C LEU A 157 -11.75 27.32 1.36
N ILE A 158 -12.99 27.77 1.60
CA ILE A 158 -14.00 26.98 2.35
C ILE A 158 -14.35 25.72 1.56
N PHE A 159 -14.51 25.84 0.24
CA PHE A 159 -14.78 24.72 -0.64
C PHE A 159 -13.63 23.69 -0.61
N ASN A 160 -12.38 24.13 -0.71
CA ASN A 160 -11.22 23.22 -0.65
C ASN A 160 -11.12 22.49 0.70
N ILE A 161 -11.38 23.18 1.82
CA ILE A 161 -11.41 22.55 3.15
C ILE A 161 -12.49 21.46 3.19
N PHE A 162 -13.69 21.74 2.68
CA PHE A 162 -14.78 20.77 2.61
C PHE A 162 -14.42 19.55 1.76
N MET A 163 -13.87 19.75 0.56
CA MET A 163 -13.46 18.65 -0.33
C MET A 163 -12.37 17.78 0.27
N ASN A 164 -11.40 18.39 0.96
CA ASN A 164 -10.36 17.66 1.67
C ASN A 164 -10.93 16.86 2.83
N LEU A 165 -11.92 17.41 3.57
CA LEU A 165 -12.59 16.68 4.64
C LEU A 165 -13.38 15.47 4.11
N VAL A 166 -14.13 15.64 3.01
CA VAL A 166 -14.84 14.53 2.36
C VAL A 166 -13.87 13.45 1.89
N SER A 167 -12.79 13.85 1.21
CA SER A 167 -11.76 12.92 0.74
C SER A 167 -11.08 12.18 1.89
N PHE A 168 -10.81 12.88 3.00
CA PHE A 168 -10.27 12.27 4.21
C PHE A 168 -11.21 11.22 4.80
N VAL A 169 -12.51 11.53 4.96
CA VAL A 169 -13.50 10.57 5.47
C VAL A 169 -13.58 9.34 4.57
N LEU A 170 -13.60 9.51 3.25
CA LEU A 170 -13.61 8.40 2.30
C LEU A 170 -12.34 7.54 2.40
N SER A 171 -11.18 8.17 2.57
CA SER A 171 -9.90 7.47 2.73
C SER A 171 -9.85 6.66 4.03
N VAL A 172 -10.46 7.17 5.11
CA VAL A 172 -10.60 6.45 6.38
C VAL A 172 -11.52 5.24 6.21
N ILE A 173 -12.66 5.39 5.54
CA ILE A 173 -13.58 4.27 5.28
C ILE A 173 -12.91 3.20 4.41
N GLU A 174 -12.22 3.60 3.36
CA GLU A 174 -11.44 2.72 2.49
C GLU A 174 -10.39 1.95 3.31
N ALA A 175 -9.59 2.66 4.12
CA ALA A 175 -8.55 2.06 4.95
C ALA A 175 -9.13 1.07 5.97
N LEU A 176 -10.29 1.35 6.57
CA LEU A 176 -10.98 0.44 7.49
C LEU A 176 -11.48 -0.84 6.78
N TYR A 177 -11.97 -0.70 5.56
CA TYR A 177 -12.56 -1.81 4.83
C TYR A 177 -11.49 -2.72 4.21
N ILE A 178 -10.54 -2.15 3.45
CA ILE A 178 -9.60 -2.92 2.62
C ILE A 178 -8.76 -3.89 3.45
N THR A 179 -8.28 -3.45 4.61
CA THR A 179 -7.47 -4.26 5.54
C THR A 179 -8.23 -5.47 6.09
N LEU A 180 -9.47 -5.30 6.52
CA LEU A 180 -10.31 -6.42 6.98
C LEU A 180 -10.76 -7.32 5.84
N ALA A 181 -11.09 -6.74 4.68
CA ALA A 181 -11.43 -7.50 3.48
C ALA A 181 -10.27 -8.39 3.02
N ALA A 182 -9.04 -7.88 3.11
CA ALA A 182 -7.83 -8.63 2.84
C ALA A 182 -7.70 -9.85 3.75
N ILE A 183 -7.92 -9.67 5.05
CA ILE A 183 -7.83 -10.78 6.02
C ILE A 183 -9.00 -11.76 5.83
N ASN A 184 -10.20 -11.26 5.57
CA ASN A 184 -11.40 -12.08 5.33
C ASN A 184 -11.24 -12.97 4.08
N PHE A 185 -10.63 -12.45 3.01
CA PHE A 185 -10.24 -13.23 1.84
C PHE A 185 -9.33 -14.40 2.23
N VAL A 186 -8.31 -14.16 3.06
CA VAL A 186 -7.37 -15.21 3.49
C VAL A 186 -8.06 -16.23 4.40
N ASP A 187 -8.88 -15.78 5.34
CA ASP A 187 -9.63 -16.63 6.27
C ASP A 187 -10.60 -17.57 5.53
N LYS A 188 -11.33 -17.04 4.54
CA LYS A 188 -12.29 -17.81 3.74
C LYS A 188 -11.64 -18.66 2.65
N LYS A 189 -10.42 -18.36 2.25
CA LYS A 189 -9.70 -18.99 1.11
C LYS A 189 -10.44 -18.88 -0.22
N GLU A 190 -11.29 -17.88 -0.37
CA GLU A 190 -12.12 -17.65 -1.56
C GLU A 190 -12.03 -16.19 -2.00
N PHE A 191 -11.93 -15.95 -3.30
CA PHE A 191 -11.82 -14.59 -3.86
C PHE A 191 -12.98 -13.67 -3.47
N MET A 192 -14.19 -14.22 -3.35
CA MET A 192 -15.37 -13.47 -2.91
C MET A 192 -15.27 -12.98 -1.45
N GLY A 193 -14.33 -13.49 -0.65
CA GLY A 193 -14.08 -12.99 0.69
C GLY A 193 -13.68 -11.51 0.76
N PHE A 194 -13.11 -10.94 -0.30
CA PHE A 194 -12.86 -9.49 -0.38
C PHE A 194 -14.15 -8.65 -0.40
N PHE A 195 -15.24 -9.22 -0.94
CA PHE A 195 -16.48 -8.52 -1.24
C PHE A 195 -17.63 -8.90 -0.30
N ASP A 196 -17.34 -9.68 0.75
CA ASP A 196 -18.33 -9.98 1.79
C ASP A 196 -18.53 -8.77 2.70
N LEU A 197 -19.25 -7.78 2.19
CA LEU A 197 -19.52 -6.51 2.85
C LEU A 197 -20.11 -6.72 4.24
N LYS A 198 -21.08 -7.65 4.37
CA LYS A 198 -21.77 -7.91 5.63
C LYS A 198 -20.79 -8.39 6.69
N GLU A 199 -19.98 -9.39 6.34
CA GLU A 199 -19.03 -9.97 7.29
C GLU A 199 -17.89 -9.00 7.62
N VAL A 200 -17.33 -8.31 6.64
CA VAL A 200 -16.24 -7.34 6.85
C VAL A 200 -16.72 -6.16 7.71
N VAL A 201 -17.86 -5.56 7.37
CA VAL A 201 -18.42 -4.41 8.11
C VAL A 201 -18.83 -4.81 9.53
N SER A 202 -19.37 -6.02 9.74
CA SER A 202 -19.72 -6.47 11.10
C SER A 202 -18.51 -6.59 12.04
N LYS A 203 -17.30 -6.74 11.48
CA LYS A 203 -16.06 -6.80 12.26
C LYS A 203 -15.45 -5.42 12.50
N ILE A 204 -15.97 -4.35 11.89
CA ILE A 204 -15.54 -2.98 12.20
C ILE A 204 -16.08 -2.60 13.57
N SER A 205 -15.18 -2.27 14.50
CA SER A 205 -15.52 -1.82 15.85
C SER A 205 -14.64 -0.65 16.27
N ILE A 206 -14.98 0.01 17.38
CA ILE A 206 -14.12 1.07 17.96
C ILE A 206 -12.74 0.51 18.31
N GLU A 207 -12.66 -0.74 18.81
CA GLU A 207 -11.38 -1.40 19.05
C GLU A 207 -10.56 -1.52 17.77
N TYR A 208 -11.20 -1.86 16.65
CA TYR A 208 -10.51 -1.92 15.36
C TYR A 208 -9.91 -0.57 14.93
N VAL A 209 -10.71 0.49 15.07
CA VAL A 209 -10.27 1.86 14.77
C VAL A 209 -9.06 2.21 15.64
N LEU A 210 -9.10 1.87 16.94
CA LEU A 210 -7.95 2.07 17.84
C LEU A 210 -6.73 1.27 17.40
N VAL A 211 -6.88 0.03 16.89
CA VAL A 211 -5.77 -0.76 16.36
C VAL A 211 -5.13 -0.06 15.15
N ILE A 212 -5.92 0.41 14.18
CA ILE A 212 -5.38 1.14 13.02
C ILE A 212 -4.65 2.42 13.45
N VAL A 213 -5.25 3.20 14.36
CA VAL A 213 -4.63 4.43 14.86
C VAL A 213 -3.31 4.11 15.57
N ALA A 214 -3.29 3.10 16.43
CA ALA A 214 -2.09 2.71 17.17
C ALA A 214 -0.98 2.19 16.24
N VAL A 215 -1.31 1.33 15.26
CA VAL A 215 -0.38 0.87 14.23
C VAL A 215 0.16 2.04 13.41
N THR A 216 -0.69 3.00 13.05
CA THR A 216 -0.28 4.19 12.29
C THR A 216 0.67 5.08 13.11
N LEU A 217 0.34 5.35 14.37
CA LEU A 217 1.19 6.15 15.26
C LEU A 217 2.56 5.48 15.48
N VAL A 218 2.58 4.17 15.73
CA VAL A 218 3.83 3.42 15.86
C VAL A 218 4.62 3.45 14.57
N SER A 219 3.97 3.29 13.41
CA SER A 219 4.62 3.39 12.11
C SER A 219 5.26 4.76 11.90
N ILE A 220 4.55 5.85 12.24
CA ILE A 220 5.10 7.21 12.20
C ILE A 220 6.31 7.35 13.13
N LEU A 221 6.23 6.83 14.36
CA LEU A 221 7.32 6.88 15.33
C LEU A 221 8.57 6.10 14.87
N VAL A 222 8.41 5.03 14.09
CA VAL A 222 9.53 4.29 13.49
C VAL A 222 10.09 5.02 12.26
N VAL A 223 9.23 5.63 11.44
CA VAL A 223 9.63 6.35 10.22
C VAL A 223 10.38 7.64 10.53
N ILE A 224 9.94 8.42 11.51
CA ILE A 224 10.50 9.75 11.83
C ILE A 224 12.03 9.69 12.08
N PRO A 225 12.55 8.83 12.98
CA PRO A 225 13.99 8.74 13.21
C PRO A 225 14.78 8.36 11.95
N VAL A 226 14.25 7.44 11.14
CA VAL A 226 14.88 7.02 9.88
C VAL A 226 14.94 8.20 8.91
N VAL A 227 13.84 8.92 8.74
CA VAL A 227 13.79 10.11 7.86
C VAL A 227 14.73 11.21 8.36
N ILE A 228 14.75 11.51 9.67
CA ILE A 228 15.66 12.51 10.24
C ILE A 228 17.11 12.13 9.99
N LEU A 229 17.48 10.88 10.26
CA LEU A 229 18.83 10.36 10.03
C LEU A 229 19.24 10.52 8.56
N LEU A 230 18.32 10.22 7.65
CA LEU A 230 18.56 10.29 6.21
C LEU A 230 18.53 11.73 5.65
N LEU A 231 17.92 12.69 6.34
CA LEU A 231 17.94 14.10 5.95
C LEU A 231 19.28 14.78 6.25
N ILE A 232 20.03 14.33 7.25
CA ILE A 232 21.36 14.88 7.59
C ILE A 232 22.30 14.93 6.37
N PRO A 233 22.55 13.82 5.64
CA PRO A 233 23.41 13.85 4.46
C PRO A 233 22.83 14.66 3.30
N VAL A 234 21.49 14.79 3.19
CA VAL A 234 20.85 15.68 2.21
C VAL A 234 21.19 17.13 2.51
N LEU A 235 21.03 17.56 3.76
CA LEU A 235 21.37 18.92 4.20
C LEU A 235 22.85 19.22 3.96
N ILE A 236 23.75 18.30 4.34
CA ILE A 236 25.19 18.45 4.07
C ILE A 236 25.43 18.55 2.56
N GLY A 237 24.79 17.71 1.75
CA GLY A 237 24.92 17.70 0.29
C GLY A 237 24.47 19.00 -0.38
N ILE A 238 23.41 19.65 0.12
CA ILE A 238 22.94 20.95 -0.37
C ILE A 238 24.02 22.02 -0.21
N PHE A 239 24.73 22.04 0.93
CA PHE A 239 25.73 23.07 1.23
C PHE A 239 27.15 22.73 0.76
N THR A 240 27.44 21.47 0.41
CA THR A 240 28.79 21.03 0.04
C THR A 240 28.93 20.82 -1.47
N GLN A 241 28.40 19.73 -2.00
CA GLN A 241 28.52 19.35 -3.41
C GLN A 241 27.32 18.53 -3.88
N ARG A 242 26.94 18.72 -5.15
CA ARG A 242 25.83 18.00 -5.81
C ARG A 242 26.01 16.47 -5.78
N ILE A 243 27.24 15.97 -5.76
CA ILE A 243 27.51 14.52 -5.67
C ILE A 243 27.04 13.92 -4.34
N PHE A 244 27.29 14.61 -3.22
CA PHE A 244 26.83 14.16 -1.90
C PHE A 244 25.30 14.20 -1.80
N LEU A 245 24.67 15.21 -2.40
CA LEU A 245 23.21 15.27 -2.49
C LEU A 245 22.63 14.08 -3.27
N MET A 246 23.21 13.72 -4.42
CA MET A 246 22.76 12.56 -5.20
C MET A 246 22.93 11.25 -4.44
N ILE A 247 24.06 11.06 -3.75
CA ILE A 247 24.30 9.89 -2.90
C ILE A 247 23.27 9.83 -1.76
N ALA A 248 22.99 10.96 -1.11
CA ALA A 248 22.01 11.02 -0.02
C ALA A 248 20.59 10.65 -0.49
N ILE A 249 20.16 11.20 -1.64
CA ILE A 249 18.87 10.86 -2.25
C ILE A 249 18.83 9.37 -2.62
N ALA A 250 19.91 8.82 -3.20
CA ALA A 250 19.99 7.41 -3.53
C ALA A 250 19.84 6.52 -2.28
N ILE A 251 20.50 6.87 -1.17
CA ILE A 251 20.36 6.13 0.10
C ILE A 251 18.91 6.20 0.61
N ILE A 252 18.24 7.37 0.54
CA ILE A 252 16.82 7.49 0.92
C ILE A 252 15.94 6.57 0.09
N VAL A 253 16.07 6.65 -1.23
CA VAL A 253 15.28 5.83 -2.17
C VAL A 253 15.52 4.34 -1.93
N LEU A 254 16.75 3.96 -1.58
CA LEU A 254 17.09 2.58 -1.23
C LEU A 254 16.54 2.15 0.14
N ALA A 255 16.48 3.02 1.14
CA ALA A 255 16.05 2.67 2.50
C ALA A 255 14.53 2.50 2.64
N MET A 256 13.74 3.30 1.93
CA MET A 256 12.28 3.33 2.08
C MET A 256 11.57 1.99 1.81
N PRO A 257 11.95 1.19 0.80
CA PRO A 257 11.34 -0.12 0.56
C PRO A 257 11.52 -1.11 1.72
N PHE A 258 12.65 -1.08 2.42
CA PHE A 258 12.90 -1.93 3.59
C PHE A 258 12.02 -1.53 4.77
N LEU A 259 11.90 -0.22 4.99
CA LEU A 259 11.02 0.33 6.02
C LEU A 259 9.56 -0.01 5.72
N GLN A 260 9.14 0.13 4.46
CA GLN A 260 7.80 -0.25 4.03
C GLN A 260 7.53 -1.73 4.28
N MET A 261 8.43 -2.63 3.88
CA MET A 261 8.29 -4.07 4.12
C MET A 261 8.09 -4.38 5.61
N PHE A 262 8.94 -3.81 6.47
CA PHE A 262 8.84 -3.98 7.92
C PHE A 262 7.47 -3.54 8.46
N LEU A 263 7.04 -2.32 8.10
CA LEU A 263 5.78 -1.75 8.58
C LEU A 263 4.54 -2.47 8.05
N THR A 264 4.59 -2.99 6.81
CA THR A 264 3.48 -3.76 6.25
C THR A 264 3.35 -5.12 6.92
N VAL A 265 4.45 -5.81 7.23
CA VAL A 265 4.43 -7.06 8.00
C VAL A 265 3.88 -6.81 9.42
N PHE A 266 4.37 -5.77 10.09
CA PHE A 266 3.87 -5.32 11.39
C PHE A 266 2.36 -5.07 11.34
N GLY A 267 1.89 -4.26 10.38
CA GLY A 267 0.50 -3.90 10.22
C GLY A 267 -0.41 -5.12 9.98
N TYR A 268 -0.07 -5.98 9.01
CA TYR A 268 -0.87 -7.19 8.74
C TYR A 268 -0.94 -8.13 9.94
N ARG A 269 0.15 -8.27 10.72
CA ARG A 269 0.14 -9.06 11.94
C ARG A 269 -0.81 -8.46 12.99
N SER A 270 -0.76 -7.14 13.22
CA SER A 270 -1.65 -6.44 14.15
C SER A 270 -3.13 -6.56 13.74
N TYR A 271 -3.43 -6.32 12.46
CA TYR A 271 -4.80 -6.39 11.95
C TYR A 271 -5.36 -7.81 11.98
N SER A 272 -4.52 -8.81 11.69
CA SER A 272 -4.92 -10.22 11.75
C SER A 272 -5.16 -10.68 13.19
N ASN A 273 -4.32 -10.24 14.15
CA ASN A 273 -4.56 -10.49 15.58
C ASN A 273 -5.91 -9.94 16.05
N TYR A 274 -6.28 -8.73 15.59
CA TYR A 274 -7.61 -8.17 15.86
C TYR A 274 -8.72 -9.02 15.24
N TYR A 275 -8.56 -9.41 13.97
CA TYR A 275 -9.55 -10.22 13.26
C TYR A 275 -9.84 -11.54 13.99
N VAL A 276 -8.79 -12.23 14.47
CA VAL A 276 -8.92 -13.45 15.29
C VAL A 276 -9.70 -13.16 16.58
N SER A 277 -9.30 -12.13 17.33
CA SER A 277 -9.98 -11.73 18.56
C SER A 277 -11.46 -11.46 18.35
N LYS A 278 -11.79 -10.76 17.27
CA LYS A 278 -13.17 -10.37 16.98
C LYS A 278 -13.99 -11.59 16.56
N LYS A 279 -13.41 -12.49 15.77
CA LYS A 279 -14.05 -13.75 15.38
C LYS A 279 -14.40 -14.62 16.59
N GLU A 280 -13.47 -14.75 17.55
CA GLU A 280 -13.69 -15.47 18.82
C GLU A 280 -14.84 -14.84 19.62
N SER A 281 -14.83 -13.52 19.82
CA SER A 281 -15.89 -12.83 20.58
C SER A 281 -17.29 -12.99 19.99
N ILE A 282 -17.41 -13.02 18.65
CA ILE A 282 -18.70 -13.20 17.96
C ILE A 282 -19.21 -14.64 18.10
N LEU A 283 -18.30 -15.63 18.18
CA LEU A 283 -18.66 -17.02 18.38
C LEU A 283 -19.16 -17.26 19.81
N GLU A 284 -18.46 -16.70 20.81
CA GLU A 284 -18.87 -16.76 22.22
C GLU A 284 -20.26 -16.15 22.45
N GLU A 285 -20.51 -14.97 21.88
CA GLU A 285 -21.82 -14.30 21.97
C GLU A 285 -22.94 -15.19 21.40
N LYS A 286 -22.72 -15.84 20.24
CA LYS A 286 -23.71 -16.75 19.65
C LYS A 286 -23.97 -17.98 20.50
N THR A 287 -22.93 -18.60 21.06
CA THR A 287 -23.11 -19.78 21.93
C THR A 287 -23.84 -19.44 23.21
N ASP A 288 -23.65 -18.24 23.77
CA ASP A 288 -24.36 -17.79 24.95
C ASP A 288 -25.84 -17.51 24.65
N PHE A 289 -26.17 -16.99 23.46
CA PHE A 289 -27.56 -16.84 23.04
C PHE A 289 -28.26 -18.19 22.86
N GLU A 290 -27.62 -19.16 22.19
CA GLU A 290 -28.22 -20.50 21.97
C GLU A 290 -28.42 -21.30 23.28
N ASN A 291 -27.58 -21.08 24.30
CA ASN A 291 -27.70 -21.75 25.59
C ASN A 291 -28.75 -21.13 26.53
N ASN A 292 -29.26 -19.93 26.22
CA ASN A 292 -30.22 -19.18 27.03
C ASN A 292 -31.65 -19.16 26.43
N GLU A 293 -31.89 -19.84 25.31
CA GLU A 293 -33.22 -20.15 24.74
C GLU A 293 -33.70 -21.55 25.14
#